data_AF-A0AA89RUS6-F1
#
_entry.id   AF-A0AA89RUS6-F1
#
_cell.length_a   1.000
_cell.length_b   1.000
_cell.length_c   1.000
_cell.angle_alpha   90.00
_cell.angle_beta   90.00
_cell.angle_gamma   90.00
#
_symmetry.space_group_name_H-M   'P 1'
#
loop_
_entity.id
_entity.type
_entity.pdbx_description
1 polymer ?
#
loop_
_entity_poly.entity_id
_entity_poly.type
_entity_poly.pdbx_seq_one_letter_code
_entity_poly.pdbx_strand_id
1 'polypeptide(L)'
;MQEYPGTGTNGPFEFNFAGGYIDQSHVKAYRYDPVSALTYPQTLTFIGQNQVRTSDMIPTGQFLVLYRDTPKDKPLVDYSEGAVMDEANLDKSNDQNVFIAAEMLDRFDSINATSGEAIQRSVLAYNTANEALDLSHQALDASGNAVSTANSALSKANTAISTANDAHDIAVGIDAKAQAALDASATAVSTANQAKSTADGIDAKASKALTDSASAVSTANGAASNATQALNTANSVSGKADNAVATANDAAAKANNAYQKTGGVVNGEVSSTNANSFRIAAGNYGVFVRNDSTSAFLMQTNAGDQYGTWNSYRPFSWNLSSGAVTIDGTGAGITTGGRVTVGQDVVAKGVVYANNGAAQLASDGNINGTQWGGWLSNVVTRKYNDTNNYGYVVHDTGNKMVMNWDGRVRLYVDGQHQGAIYTDTWFNIGNYATNGRADDLQNQINNNYNASIKRSTGNNMWIGWDGNNGGRFNFSIDDAGIRAYIQSNVGSDYRLKRDIKPTEQDSLALVNGMKFKQFVYKESGWPVSCGLIAQQVRVLKDDLVYQPPGDPLDGKSPLMLDQVNLLLTALHAIQQLSAEVEALKAAAR
;
A
#
# COMPACT_ATOMS: atom_id res chain seq x y z
N MET A 1 132.46 -22.07 0.60
CA MET A 1 131.96 -21.15 -0.45
C MET A 1 131.96 -19.75 0.13
N GLN A 2 132.13 -18.70 -0.67
CA GLN A 2 132.16 -17.32 -0.19
C GLN A 2 131.32 -16.41 -1.10
N GLU A 3 130.50 -15.58 -0.49
CA GLU A 3 129.52 -14.72 -1.20
C GLU A 3 129.81 -13.25 -0.93
N TYR A 4 129.70 -12.43 -1.98
CA TYR A 4 130.03 -11.02 -1.95
C TYR A 4 128.86 -10.21 -2.52
N PRO A 5 128.30 -9.23 -1.78
CA PRO A 5 127.23 -8.39 -2.31
C PRO A 5 127.75 -7.52 -3.46
N GLY A 6 126.96 -7.40 -4.52
CA GLY A 6 127.27 -6.60 -5.69
C GLY A 6 127.35 -5.12 -5.38
N THR A 7 128.46 -4.49 -5.77
CA THR A 7 128.73 -3.05 -5.57
C THR A 7 128.63 -2.23 -6.86
N GLY A 8 128.18 -2.82 -7.96
CA GLY A 8 128.24 -2.22 -9.30
C GLY A 8 129.64 -2.26 -9.92
N THR A 9 130.56 -3.04 -9.36
CA THR A 9 131.96 -3.17 -9.82
C THR A 9 132.28 -4.61 -10.23
N ASN A 10 133.45 -4.82 -10.86
CA ASN A 10 133.97 -6.14 -11.22
C ASN A 10 135.18 -6.57 -10.36
N GLY A 11 135.26 -6.08 -9.12
CA GLY A 11 136.37 -6.32 -8.19
C GLY A 11 137.41 -5.19 -8.15
N PRO A 12 138.51 -5.34 -7.38
CA PRO A 12 138.98 -6.58 -6.74
C PRO A 12 137.99 -7.20 -5.74
N PHE A 13 137.89 -8.53 -5.78
CA PHE A 13 137.29 -9.35 -4.73
C PHE A 13 138.39 -10.18 -4.07
N GLU A 14 138.55 -10.03 -2.75
CA GLU A 14 139.40 -10.90 -1.93
C GLU A 14 138.61 -12.16 -1.54
N PHE A 15 139.22 -13.34 -1.63
CA PHE A 15 138.65 -14.60 -1.15
C PHE A 15 139.69 -15.41 -0.37
N ASN A 16 139.26 -16.21 0.59
CA ASN A 16 140.16 -17.00 1.43
C ASN A 16 139.47 -18.31 1.85
N PHE A 17 139.57 -19.35 1.01
CA PHE A 17 139.02 -20.66 1.33
C PHE A 17 139.83 -21.36 2.42
N ALA A 18 139.18 -22.08 3.33
CA ALA A 18 139.87 -22.87 4.36
C ALA A 18 140.71 -23.98 3.70
N GLY A 19 142.02 -23.98 3.96
CA GLY A 19 143.01 -24.82 3.27
C GLY A 19 143.53 -24.26 1.94
N GLY A 20 143.02 -23.13 1.44
CA GLY A 20 143.42 -22.57 0.15
C GLY A 20 142.79 -23.28 -1.04
N TYR A 21 143.54 -23.43 -2.13
CA TYR A 21 143.12 -24.08 -3.37
C TYR A 21 144.34 -24.73 -4.05
N ILE A 22 144.14 -25.85 -4.77
CA ILE A 22 145.25 -26.61 -5.40
C ILE A 22 145.77 -25.92 -6.67
N ASP A 23 144.87 -25.36 -7.48
CA ASP A 23 145.20 -24.65 -8.71
C ASP A 23 144.18 -23.52 -8.94
N GLN A 24 144.62 -22.40 -9.55
CA GLN A 24 143.75 -21.24 -9.79
C GLN A 24 142.56 -21.58 -10.70
N SER A 25 142.72 -22.53 -11.62
CA SER A 25 141.64 -23.00 -12.50
C SER A 25 140.54 -23.76 -11.76
N HIS A 26 140.78 -24.24 -10.53
CA HIS A 26 139.76 -24.86 -9.68
C HIS A 26 138.89 -23.82 -8.98
N VAL A 27 139.30 -22.54 -8.91
CA VAL A 27 138.44 -21.47 -8.41
C VAL A 27 137.48 -21.04 -9.50
N LYS A 28 136.19 -21.09 -9.19
CA LYS A 28 135.09 -20.74 -10.09
C LYS A 28 134.22 -19.66 -9.45
N ALA A 29 133.42 -18.99 -10.26
CA ALA A 29 132.40 -18.08 -9.75
C ALA A 29 131.15 -18.04 -10.63
N TYR A 30 130.04 -17.64 -10.01
CA TYR A 30 128.83 -17.19 -10.69
C TYR A 30 128.25 -15.97 -9.98
N ARG A 31 127.53 -15.13 -10.73
CA ARG A 31 126.66 -14.11 -10.19
C ARG A 31 125.28 -14.72 -9.92
N TYR A 32 124.70 -14.46 -8.76
CA TYR A 32 123.37 -14.89 -8.35
C TYR A 32 122.41 -13.71 -8.25
N ASP A 33 121.23 -13.86 -8.84
CA ASP A 33 120.12 -12.91 -8.71
C ASP A 33 119.07 -13.45 -7.71
N PRO A 34 118.93 -12.86 -6.50
CA PRO A 34 117.98 -13.34 -5.49
C PRO A 34 116.51 -13.07 -5.85
N VAL A 35 116.23 -12.22 -6.85
CA VAL A 35 114.86 -11.90 -7.29
C VAL A 35 114.35 -12.94 -8.28
N SER A 36 115.16 -13.32 -9.28
CA SER A 36 114.81 -14.35 -10.27
C SER A 36 115.28 -15.76 -9.91
N ALA A 37 116.11 -15.90 -8.87
CA ALA A 37 116.85 -17.11 -8.48
C ALA A 37 117.79 -17.67 -9.57
N LEU A 38 118.16 -16.87 -10.58
CA LEU A 38 119.03 -17.28 -11.67
C LEU A 38 120.52 -17.11 -11.34
N THR A 39 121.36 -17.97 -11.90
CA THR A 39 122.81 -17.91 -11.82
C THR A 39 123.44 -17.64 -13.20
N TYR A 40 124.51 -16.84 -13.21
CA TYR A 40 125.23 -16.43 -14.42
C TYR A 40 126.72 -16.71 -14.20
N PRO A 41 127.35 -17.66 -14.91
CA PRO A 41 128.78 -17.96 -14.74
C PRO A 41 129.66 -16.72 -14.92
N GLN A 42 130.78 -16.67 -14.19
CA GLN A 42 131.74 -15.56 -14.21
C GLN A 42 133.15 -16.07 -14.51
N THR A 43 133.83 -15.43 -15.46
CA THR A 43 135.25 -15.71 -15.71
C THR A 43 136.10 -14.90 -14.72
N LEU A 44 137.09 -15.54 -14.10
CA LEU A 44 137.96 -14.92 -13.11
C LEU A 44 139.31 -14.53 -13.69
N THR A 45 139.72 -13.29 -13.44
CA THR A 45 141.08 -12.80 -13.68
C THR A 45 141.78 -12.65 -12.34
N PHE A 46 142.77 -13.50 -12.06
CA PHE A 46 143.60 -13.39 -10.86
C PHE A 46 144.52 -12.17 -10.94
N ILE A 47 144.54 -11.37 -9.88
CA ILE A 47 145.38 -10.17 -9.72
C ILE A 47 146.22 -10.20 -8.43
N GLY A 48 145.95 -11.16 -7.55
CA GLY A 48 146.82 -11.61 -6.46
C GLY A 48 146.53 -13.09 -6.17
N GLN A 49 147.26 -13.71 -5.23
CA GLN A 49 147.03 -15.11 -4.84
C GLN A 49 145.56 -15.37 -4.42
N ASN A 50 145.02 -14.45 -3.62
CA ASN A 50 143.66 -14.50 -3.06
C ASN A 50 142.73 -13.42 -3.62
N GLN A 51 143.13 -12.73 -4.71
CA GLN A 51 142.42 -11.56 -5.23
C GLN A 51 142.07 -11.74 -6.72
N VAL A 52 140.79 -11.57 -7.07
CA VAL A 52 140.26 -11.76 -8.43
C VAL A 52 139.39 -10.60 -8.92
N ARG A 53 139.24 -10.50 -10.24
CA ARG A 53 138.23 -9.67 -10.92
C ARG A 53 137.32 -10.55 -11.77
N THR A 54 136.08 -10.11 -11.95
CA THR A 54 135.08 -10.81 -12.77
C THR A 54 135.03 -10.29 -14.20
N SER A 55 134.49 -11.13 -15.11
CA SER A 55 134.24 -10.82 -16.53
C SER A 55 133.40 -9.56 -16.73
N ASP A 56 132.42 -9.36 -15.87
CA ASP A 56 131.44 -8.30 -15.93
C ASP A 56 131.13 -7.78 -14.52
N MET A 57 130.41 -6.66 -14.43
CA MET A 57 130.06 -6.06 -13.15
C MET A 57 129.03 -6.90 -12.38
N ILE A 58 129.10 -6.85 -11.06
CA ILE A 58 128.15 -7.47 -10.15
C ILE A 58 127.19 -6.37 -9.67
N PRO A 59 125.94 -6.28 -10.19
CA PRO A 59 125.03 -5.18 -9.89
C PRO A 59 124.59 -5.17 -8.43
N THR A 60 124.28 -3.98 -7.91
CA THR A 60 123.71 -3.84 -6.57
C THR A 60 122.38 -4.57 -6.46
N GLY A 61 122.25 -5.39 -5.41
CA GLY A 61 121.10 -6.30 -5.21
C GLY A 61 121.30 -7.72 -5.76
N GLN A 62 122.41 -7.99 -6.47
CA GLN A 62 122.85 -9.35 -6.83
C GLN A 62 124.13 -9.71 -6.05
N PHE A 63 124.49 -10.99 -6.04
CA PHE A 63 125.66 -11.51 -5.30
C PHE A 63 126.68 -12.13 -6.26
N LEU A 64 127.96 -12.04 -5.94
CA LEU A 64 129.02 -12.87 -6.54
C LEU A 64 129.31 -14.04 -5.60
N VAL A 65 129.20 -15.26 -6.11
CA VAL A 65 129.53 -16.49 -5.38
C VAL A 65 130.85 -17.04 -5.90
N LEU A 66 131.86 -17.07 -5.05
CA LEU A 66 133.19 -17.64 -5.28
C LEU A 66 133.29 -19.00 -4.59
N TYR A 67 133.71 -20.02 -5.36
CA TYR A 67 133.74 -21.40 -4.89
C TYR A 67 134.91 -22.19 -5.49
N ARG A 68 135.28 -23.28 -4.82
CA ARG A 68 136.18 -24.30 -5.38
C ARG A 68 135.35 -25.32 -6.17
N ASP A 69 135.91 -25.79 -7.27
CA ASP A 69 135.38 -26.90 -8.06
C ASP A 69 136.53 -27.81 -8.47
N THR A 70 137.04 -28.56 -7.49
CA THR A 70 138.23 -29.39 -7.64
C THR A 70 137.95 -30.56 -8.58
N PRO A 71 138.86 -30.91 -9.52
CA PRO A 71 138.71 -32.07 -10.40
C PRO A 71 138.48 -33.36 -9.62
N LYS A 72 137.59 -34.18 -10.15
CA LYS A 72 136.98 -35.34 -9.47
C LYS A 72 136.63 -36.49 -10.44
N ASP A 73 137.05 -36.34 -11.69
CA ASP A 73 137.07 -37.37 -12.74
C ASP A 73 138.23 -38.36 -12.56
N LYS A 74 139.33 -37.93 -11.93
CA LYS A 74 140.55 -38.71 -11.68
C LYS A 74 141.40 -38.07 -10.57
N PRO A 75 142.35 -38.81 -9.97
CA PRO A 75 143.38 -38.24 -9.11
C PRO A 75 144.20 -37.14 -9.82
N LEU A 76 144.57 -36.08 -9.10
CA LEU A 76 145.49 -35.03 -9.55
C LEU A 76 146.96 -35.47 -9.51
N VAL A 77 147.23 -36.62 -8.89
CA VAL A 77 148.52 -37.31 -8.81
C VAL A 77 148.25 -38.79 -9.08
N ASP A 78 148.92 -39.35 -10.11
CA ASP A 78 148.78 -40.75 -10.50
C ASP A 78 149.97 -41.58 -9.99
N TYR A 79 149.74 -42.35 -8.93
CA TYR A 79 150.75 -43.18 -8.27
C TYR A 79 151.01 -44.48 -9.03
N SER A 80 151.64 -44.34 -10.19
CA SER A 80 152.19 -45.46 -10.98
C SER A 80 153.48 -46.00 -10.36
N GLU A 81 153.82 -47.26 -10.65
CA GLU A 81 155.00 -47.92 -10.06
C GLU A 81 156.29 -47.29 -10.59
N GLY A 82 157.07 -46.72 -9.66
CA GLY A 82 158.25 -45.89 -9.96
C GLY A 82 158.01 -44.37 -9.96
N ALA A 83 156.77 -43.91 -9.72
CA ALA A 83 156.47 -42.48 -9.52
C ALA A 83 157.09 -41.93 -8.22
N VAL A 84 157.42 -40.64 -8.21
CA VAL A 84 158.02 -39.97 -7.04
C VAL A 84 156.94 -39.72 -5.98
N MET A 85 156.98 -40.49 -4.89
CA MET A 85 156.19 -40.22 -3.70
C MET A 85 156.93 -39.19 -2.83
N ASP A 86 156.59 -37.91 -3.03
CA ASP A 86 157.04 -36.80 -2.21
C ASP A 86 155.88 -36.14 -1.44
N GLU A 87 156.22 -35.26 -0.51
CA GLU A 87 155.29 -34.50 0.34
C GLU A 87 154.27 -33.71 -0.50
N ALA A 88 154.73 -33.03 -1.56
CA ALA A 88 153.88 -32.21 -2.42
C ALA A 88 152.84 -33.06 -3.19
N ASN A 89 153.20 -34.25 -3.64
CA ASN A 89 152.30 -35.19 -4.29
C ASN A 89 151.29 -35.81 -3.29
N LEU A 90 151.74 -36.11 -2.06
CA LEU A 90 150.86 -36.65 -1.02
C LEU A 90 149.84 -35.61 -0.55
N ASP A 91 150.29 -34.39 -0.26
CA ASP A 91 149.42 -33.27 0.11
C ASP A 91 148.43 -32.95 -1.00
N LYS A 92 148.88 -32.85 -2.27
CA LYS A 92 148.00 -32.60 -3.42
C LYS A 92 146.91 -33.66 -3.60
N SER A 93 147.20 -34.93 -3.25
CA SER A 93 146.22 -36.02 -3.27
C SER A 93 145.26 -35.95 -2.06
N ASN A 94 145.75 -35.56 -0.88
CA ASN A 94 144.94 -35.41 0.32
C ASN A 94 144.02 -34.18 0.23
N ASP A 95 144.55 -33.02 -0.17
CA ASP A 95 143.81 -31.79 -0.43
C ASP A 95 142.71 -31.99 -1.48
N GLN A 96 142.96 -32.82 -2.52
CA GLN A 96 141.92 -33.14 -3.49
C GLN A 96 140.70 -33.76 -2.81
N ASN A 97 140.91 -34.75 -1.94
CA ASN A 97 139.84 -35.42 -1.20
C ASN A 97 139.18 -34.49 -0.17
N VAL A 98 139.97 -33.71 0.58
CA VAL A 98 139.48 -32.77 1.60
C VAL A 98 138.67 -31.63 0.96
N PHE A 99 139.13 -31.08 -0.16
CA PHE A 99 138.42 -29.98 -0.83
C PHE A 99 137.16 -30.48 -1.55
N ILE A 100 137.15 -31.67 -2.16
CA ILE A 100 135.91 -32.28 -2.69
C ILE A 100 134.88 -32.46 -1.56
N ALA A 101 135.28 -32.96 -0.39
CA ALA A 101 134.38 -33.13 0.75
C ALA A 101 133.84 -31.78 1.27
N ALA A 102 134.70 -30.75 1.38
CA ALA A 102 134.29 -29.41 1.78
C ALA A 102 133.37 -28.73 0.75
N GLU A 103 133.64 -28.90 -0.56
CA GLU A 103 132.79 -28.42 -1.66
C GLU A 103 131.41 -29.07 -1.65
N MET A 104 131.32 -30.35 -1.29
CA MET A 104 130.03 -31.04 -1.14
C MET A 104 129.25 -30.51 0.06
N LEU A 105 129.89 -30.27 1.20
CA LEU A 105 129.25 -29.69 2.39
C LEU A 105 128.76 -28.26 2.12
N ASP A 106 129.63 -27.40 1.58
CA ASP A 106 129.30 -26.03 1.13
C ASP A 106 128.02 -25.98 0.26
N ARG A 107 127.95 -26.88 -0.73
CA ARG A 107 126.80 -26.98 -1.65
C ARG A 107 125.56 -27.54 -0.95
N PHE A 108 125.70 -28.50 -0.04
CA PHE A 108 124.59 -29.09 0.69
C PHE A 108 123.93 -28.08 1.63
N ASP A 109 124.71 -27.30 2.37
CA ASP A 109 124.20 -26.26 3.27
C ASP A 109 123.49 -25.14 2.50
N SER A 110 124.05 -24.72 1.36
CA SER A 110 123.42 -23.76 0.43
C SER A 110 122.08 -24.28 -0.13
N ILE A 111 122.01 -25.56 -0.53
CA ILE A 111 120.78 -26.21 -0.99
C ILE A 111 119.74 -26.30 0.14
N ASN A 112 120.15 -26.63 1.37
CA ASN A 112 119.24 -26.71 2.51
C ASN A 112 118.65 -25.34 2.87
N ALA A 113 119.46 -24.28 2.90
CA ALA A 113 119.00 -22.91 3.13
C ALA A 113 117.98 -22.47 2.06
N THR A 114 118.32 -22.64 0.78
CA THR A 114 117.45 -22.31 -0.35
C THR A 114 116.14 -23.09 -0.32
N SER A 115 116.19 -24.36 0.07
CA SER A 115 115.02 -25.23 0.20
C SER A 115 114.11 -24.81 1.37
N GLY A 116 114.70 -24.36 2.48
CA GLY A 116 113.99 -23.78 3.62
C GLY A 116 113.21 -22.52 3.23
N GLU A 117 113.84 -21.61 2.48
CA GLU A 117 113.15 -20.43 1.94
C GLU A 117 112.01 -20.80 0.98
N ALA A 118 112.23 -21.75 0.06
CA ALA A 118 111.21 -22.19 -0.88
C ALA A 118 109.96 -22.75 -0.17
N ILE A 119 110.15 -23.52 0.91
CA ILE A 119 109.06 -24.02 1.76
C ILE A 119 108.32 -22.86 2.44
N GLN A 120 109.03 -21.89 3.03
CA GLN A 120 108.41 -20.72 3.66
C GLN A 120 107.59 -19.88 2.67
N ARG A 121 108.13 -19.61 1.47
CA ARG A 121 107.43 -18.90 0.39
C ARG A 121 106.16 -19.65 -0.06
N SER A 122 106.22 -20.98 -0.13
CA SER A 122 105.07 -21.84 -0.46
C SER A 122 103.98 -21.80 0.62
N VAL A 123 104.35 -21.91 1.90
CA VAL A 123 103.40 -21.82 3.04
C VAL A 123 102.74 -20.44 3.10
N LEU A 124 103.50 -19.36 2.88
CA LEU A 124 102.94 -18.01 2.82
C LEU A 124 101.91 -17.88 1.69
N ALA A 125 102.25 -18.34 0.47
CA ALA A 125 101.33 -18.30 -0.66
C ALA A 125 100.05 -19.13 -0.43
N TYR A 126 100.16 -20.30 0.21
CA TYR A 126 99.02 -21.12 0.59
C TYR A 126 98.10 -20.41 1.60
N ASN A 127 98.66 -19.78 2.63
CA ASN A 127 97.88 -19.02 3.61
C ASN A 127 97.16 -17.83 2.95
N THR A 128 97.85 -17.03 2.13
CA THR A 128 97.24 -15.91 1.38
C THR A 128 96.14 -16.38 0.42
N ALA A 129 96.27 -17.55 -0.19
CA ALA A 129 95.22 -18.13 -1.04
C ALA A 129 93.96 -18.53 -0.24
N ASN A 130 94.13 -19.06 0.98
CA ASN A 130 93.00 -19.36 1.87
C ASN A 130 92.32 -18.09 2.38
N GLU A 131 93.09 -17.07 2.78
CA GLU A 131 92.54 -15.76 3.19
C GLU A 131 91.71 -15.12 2.05
N ALA A 132 92.19 -15.20 0.81
CA ALA A 132 91.45 -14.73 -0.37
C ALA A 132 90.18 -15.55 -0.64
N LEU A 133 90.20 -16.87 -0.39
CA LEU A 133 89.03 -17.74 -0.53
C LEU A 133 87.97 -17.42 0.53
N ASP A 134 88.35 -17.22 1.79
CA ASP A 134 87.42 -16.86 2.87
C ASP A 134 86.83 -15.45 2.67
N LEU A 135 87.59 -14.51 2.12
CA LEU A 135 87.05 -13.21 1.68
C LEU A 135 86.06 -13.37 0.51
N SER A 136 86.32 -14.29 -0.43
CA SER A 136 85.39 -14.60 -1.52
C SER A 136 84.09 -15.24 -1.02
N HIS A 137 84.14 -16.11 0.00
CA HIS A 137 82.94 -16.68 0.63
C HIS A 137 82.13 -15.59 1.35
N GLN A 138 82.77 -14.72 2.14
CA GLN A 138 82.11 -13.59 2.80
C GLN A 138 81.44 -12.62 1.80
N ALA A 139 82.06 -12.38 0.65
CA ALA A 139 81.48 -11.57 -0.42
C ALA A 139 80.24 -12.23 -1.07
N LEU A 140 80.26 -13.56 -1.23
CA LEU A 140 79.12 -14.33 -1.74
C LEU A 140 77.93 -14.30 -0.75
N ASP A 141 78.19 -14.48 0.54
CA ASP A 141 77.17 -14.38 1.60
C ASP A 141 76.58 -12.97 1.68
N ALA A 142 77.41 -11.92 1.60
CA ALA A 142 76.95 -10.54 1.53
C ALA A 142 76.04 -10.30 0.31
N SER A 143 76.38 -10.87 -0.85
CA SER A 143 75.54 -10.82 -2.06
C SER A 143 74.21 -11.57 -1.87
N GLY A 144 74.21 -12.75 -1.25
CA GLY A 144 72.99 -13.51 -0.94
C GLY A 144 72.06 -12.75 0.02
N ASN A 145 72.61 -12.10 1.03
CA ASN A 145 71.87 -11.23 1.95
C ASN A 145 71.30 -9.99 1.24
N ALA A 146 72.04 -9.37 0.31
CA ALA A 146 71.56 -8.25 -0.50
C ALA A 146 70.40 -8.65 -1.41
N VAL A 147 70.50 -9.79 -2.11
CA VAL A 147 69.40 -10.35 -2.94
C VAL A 147 68.17 -10.68 -2.09
N SER A 148 68.36 -11.26 -0.91
CA SER A 148 67.25 -11.58 0.01
C SER A 148 66.54 -10.32 0.52
N THR A 149 67.30 -9.24 0.76
CA THR A 149 66.78 -7.92 1.11
C THR A 149 66.01 -7.28 -0.06
N ALA A 150 66.54 -7.35 -1.28
CA ALA A 150 65.89 -6.84 -2.49
C ALA A 150 64.56 -7.57 -2.79
N ASN A 151 64.54 -8.90 -2.68
CA ASN A 151 63.32 -9.70 -2.83
C ASN A 151 62.26 -9.35 -1.77
N SER A 152 62.69 -9.10 -0.53
CA SER A 152 61.82 -8.64 0.55
C SER A 152 61.25 -7.24 0.31
N ALA A 153 62.02 -6.34 -0.30
CA ALA A 153 61.57 -5.01 -0.71
C ALA A 153 60.58 -5.07 -1.89
N LEU A 154 60.86 -5.90 -2.90
CA LEU A 154 59.98 -6.13 -4.04
C LEU A 154 58.62 -6.73 -3.61
N SER A 155 58.63 -7.68 -2.68
CA SER A 155 57.40 -8.23 -2.09
C SER A 155 56.54 -7.14 -1.44
N LYS A 156 57.15 -6.28 -0.60
CA LYS A 156 56.45 -5.13 0.02
C LYS A 156 55.93 -4.13 -1.02
N ALA A 157 56.69 -3.85 -2.08
CA ALA A 157 56.25 -2.98 -3.17
C ALA A 157 55.03 -3.56 -3.90
N ASN A 158 55.02 -4.86 -4.20
CA ASN A 158 53.88 -5.53 -4.83
C ASN A 158 52.62 -5.50 -3.93
N THR A 159 52.77 -5.69 -2.61
CA THR A 159 51.66 -5.51 -1.65
C THR A 159 51.13 -4.08 -1.67
N ALA A 160 52.01 -3.08 -1.65
CA ALA A 160 51.63 -1.67 -1.69
C ALA A 160 50.90 -1.29 -3.00
N ILE A 161 51.32 -1.86 -4.14
CA ILE A 161 50.63 -1.71 -5.43
C ILE A 161 49.23 -2.33 -5.38
N SER A 162 49.08 -3.53 -4.81
CA SER A 162 47.75 -4.14 -4.61
C SER A 162 46.84 -3.22 -3.80
N THR A 163 47.28 -2.77 -2.63
CA THR A 163 46.50 -1.87 -1.76
C THR A 163 46.17 -0.54 -2.43
N ALA A 164 47.05 -0.01 -3.29
CA ALA A 164 46.77 1.20 -4.08
C ALA A 164 45.69 0.97 -5.14
N ASN A 165 45.67 -0.20 -5.80
CA ASN A 165 44.63 -0.58 -6.74
C ASN A 165 43.29 -0.83 -6.02
N ASP A 166 43.30 -1.56 -4.90
CA ASP A 166 42.12 -1.79 -4.06
C ASP A 166 41.48 -0.45 -3.63
N ALA A 167 42.32 0.53 -3.24
CA ALA A 167 41.87 1.88 -2.88
C ALA A 167 41.35 2.69 -4.09
N HIS A 168 41.92 2.49 -5.28
CA HIS A 168 41.45 3.12 -6.52
C HIS A 168 40.05 2.60 -6.91
N ASP A 169 39.84 1.30 -6.90
CA ASP A 169 38.55 0.68 -7.22
C ASP A 169 37.46 1.09 -6.20
N ILE A 170 37.81 1.22 -4.93
CA ILE A 170 36.93 1.79 -3.89
C ILE A 170 36.58 3.25 -4.22
N ALA A 171 37.54 4.08 -4.65
CA ALA A 171 37.30 5.48 -5.00
C ALA A 171 36.39 5.62 -6.23
N VAL A 172 36.61 4.83 -7.29
CA VAL A 172 35.73 4.77 -8.47
C VAL A 172 34.32 4.30 -8.07
N GLY A 173 34.23 3.32 -7.18
CA GLY A 173 32.95 2.83 -6.63
C GLY A 173 32.24 3.82 -5.70
N ILE A 174 32.93 4.85 -5.18
CA ILE A 174 32.34 5.97 -4.44
C ILE A 174 31.84 7.04 -5.41
N ASP A 175 32.63 7.40 -6.42
CA ASP A 175 32.28 8.41 -7.42
C ASP A 175 31.00 8.02 -8.20
N ALA A 176 30.91 6.75 -8.65
CA ALA A 176 29.70 6.22 -9.29
C ALA A 176 28.45 6.30 -8.39
N LYS A 177 28.59 6.15 -7.07
CA LYS A 177 27.49 6.31 -6.10
C LYS A 177 27.13 7.78 -5.88
N ALA A 178 28.13 8.68 -5.90
CA ALA A 178 27.90 10.12 -5.81
C ALA A 178 27.14 10.65 -7.03
N GLN A 179 27.50 10.22 -8.24
CA GLN A 179 26.75 10.55 -9.45
C GLN A 179 25.31 10.02 -9.41
N ALA A 180 25.10 8.75 -9.04
CA ALA A 180 23.76 8.18 -8.91
C ALA A 180 22.89 8.92 -7.87
N ALA A 181 23.49 9.41 -6.78
CA ALA A 181 22.80 10.25 -5.80
C ALA A 181 22.46 11.66 -6.35
N LEU A 182 23.34 12.24 -7.17
CA LEU A 182 23.09 13.52 -7.86
C LEU A 182 21.94 13.40 -8.87
N ASP A 183 21.92 12.33 -9.67
CA ASP A 183 20.86 12.05 -10.66
C ASP A 183 19.49 11.83 -9.98
N ALA A 184 19.48 11.09 -8.87
CA ALA A 184 18.29 10.91 -8.03
C ALA A 184 17.81 12.26 -7.43
N SER A 185 18.73 13.11 -6.99
CA SER A 185 18.41 14.46 -6.50
C SER A 185 17.81 15.35 -7.60
N ALA A 186 18.36 15.31 -8.81
CA ALA A 186 17.83 16.06 -9.96
C ALA A 186 16.41 15.58 -10.34
N THR A 187 16.17 14.27 -10.26
CA THR A 187 14.84 13.68 -10.46
C THR A 187 13.85 14.14 -9.38
N ALA A 188 14.26 14.15 -8.11
CA ALA A 188 13.43 14.63 -7.01
C ALA A 188 13.06 16.13 -7.15
N VAL A 189 14.00 16.97 -7.59
CA VAL A 189 13.74 18.39 -7.90
C VAL A 189 12.75 18.53 -9.06
N SER A 190 12.87 17.72 -10.11
CA SER A 190 11.91 17.70 -11.23
C SER A 190 10.50 17.29 -10.76
N THR A 191 10.38 16.29 -9.88
CA THR A 191 9.10 15.90 -9.27
C THR A 191 8.52 17.01 -8.39
N ALA A 192 9.34 17.68 -7.58
CA ALA A 192 8.91 18.81 -6.73
C ALA A 192 8.38 20.00 -7.57
N ASN A 193 9.03 20.31 -8.68
CA ASN A 193 8.57 21.37 -9.60
C ASN A 193 7.23 21.04 -10.26
N GLN A 194 7.01 19.77 -10.65
CA GLN A 194 5.71 19.31 -11.17
C GLN A 194 4.61 19.36 -10.10
N ALA A 195 4.93 18.98 -8.85
CA ALA A 195 4.02 19.11 -7.72
C ALA A 195 3.65 20.58 -7.44
N LYS A 196 4.62 21.50 -7.49
CA LYS A 196 4.36 22.94 -7.37
C LYS A 196 3.44 23.44 -8.47
N SER A 197 3.73 23.12 -9.74
CA SER A 197 2.87 23.52 -10.86
C SER A 197 1.45 22.96 -10.75
N THR A 198 1.28 21.78 -10.13
CA THR A 198 -0.03 21.20 -9.83
C THR A 198 -0.76 21.98 -8.73
N ALA A 199 -0.05 22.38 -7.68
CA ALA A 199 -0.60 23.21 -6.60
C ALA A 199 -1.01 24.61 -7.09
N ASP A 200 -0.16 25.27 -7.89
CA ASP A 200 -0.47 26.56 -8.53
C ASP A 200 -1.75 26.47 -9.40
N GLY A 201 -1.91 25.35 -10.13
CA GLY A 201 -3.11 25.07 -10.92
C GLY A 201 -4.36 24.69 -10.12
N ILE A 202 -4.21 24.30 -8.85
CA ILE A 202 -5.32 24.09 -7.90
C ILE A 202 -5.76 25.44 -7.29
N ASP A 203 -4.81 26.28 -6.88
CA ASP A 203 -5.09 27.61 -6.34
C ASP A 203 -5.83 28.51 -7.34
N ALA A 204 -5.40 28.50 -8.61
CA ALA A 204 -6.10 29.20 -9.69
C ALA A 204 -7.56 28.71 -9.87
N LYS A 205 -7.83 27.41 -9.70
CA LYS A 205 -9.19 26.84 -9.75
C LYS A 205 -10.01 27.21 -8.52
N ALA A 206 -9.42 27.23 -7.32
CA ALA A 206 -10.08 27.66 -6.10
C ALA A 206 -10.48 29.15 -6.17
N SER A 207 -9.56 30.00 -6.62
CA SER A 207 -9.79 31.42 -6.87
C SER A 207 -10.90 31.67 -7.91
N LYS A 208 -10.93 30.87 -8.99
CA LYS A 208 -12.01 30.90 -9.99
C LYS A 208 -13.35 30.49 -9.37
N ALA A 209 -13.40 29.41 -8.60
CA ALA A 209 -14.62 28.92 -7.96
C ALA A 209 -15.19 29.90 -6.92
N LEU A 210 -14.33 30.59 -6.17
CA LEU A 210 -14.73 31.68 -5.26
C LEU A 210 -15.35 32.85 -6.04
N THR A 211 -14.78 33.21 -7.18
CA THR A 211 -15.29 34.27 -8.07
C THR A 211 -16.65 33.90 -8.70
N ASP A 212 -16.80 32.65 -9.14
CA ASP A 212 -18.08 32.13 -9.66
C ASP A 212 -19.14 32.07 -8.55
N SER A 213 -18.78 31.69 -7.33
CA SER A 213 -19.67 31.68 -6.17
C SER A 213 -20.16 33.09 -5.80
N ALA A 214 -19.27 34.09 -5.75
CA ALA A 214 -19.64 35.48 -5.54
C ALA A 214 -20.59 36.01 -6.63
N SER A 215 -20.35 35.62 -7.89
CA SER A 215 -21.20 35.96 -9.03
C SER A 215 -22.60 35.32 -8.93
N ALA A 216 -22.67 34.06 -8.47
CA ALA A 216 -23.92 33.37 -8.21
C ALA A 216 -24.72 34.02 -7.06
N VAL A 217 -24.05 34.42 -5.97
CA VAL A 217 -24.69 35.18 -4.86
C VAL A 217 -25.23 36.52 -5.34
N SER A 218 -24.47 37.27 -6.15
CA SER A 218 -24.97 38.52 -6.75
C SER A 218 -26.18 38.29 -7.65
N THR A 219 -26.21 37.18 -8.39
CA THR A 219 -27.34 36.79 -9.25
C THR A 219 -28.58 36.44 -8.42
N ALA A 220 -28.41 35.68 -7.32
CA ALA A 220 -29.48 35.34 -6.40
C ALA A 220 -30.08 36.58 -5.72
N ASN A 221 -29.23 37.53 -5.30
CA ASN A 221 -29.66 38.81 -4.73
C ASN A 221 -30.48 39.64 -5.73
N GLY A 222 -30.08 39.65 -7.02
CA GLY A 222 -30.86 40.27 -8.10
C GLY A 222 -32.23 39.60 -8.29
N ALA A 223 -32.27 38.27 -8.29
CA ALA A 223 -33.52 37.51 -8.39
C ALA A 223 -34.47 37.78 -7.20
N ALA A 224 -33.94 37.86 -5.98
CA ALA A 224 -34.71 38.21 -4.77
C ALA A 224 -35.27 39.64 -4.82
N SER A 225 -34.49 40.60 -5.32
CA SER A 225 -34.95 41.98 -5.56
C SER A 225 -36.09 42.02 -6.58
N ASN A 226 -35.97 41.29 -7.68
CA ASN A 226 -37.03 41.18 -8.70
C ASN A 226 -38.30 40.53 -8.14
N ALA A 227 -38.17 39.50 -7.30
CA ALA A 227 -39.32 38.87 -6.63
C ALA A 227 -40.03 39.85 -5.66
N THR A 228 -39.29 40.70 -4.96
CA THR A 228 -39.85 41.74 -4.08
C THR A 228 -40.58 42.82 -4.90
N GLN A 229 -40.04 43.22 -6.05
CA GLN A 229 -40.71 44.16 -6.97
C GLN A 229 -41.99 43.55 -7.57
N ALA A 230 -41.97 42.26 -7.93
CA ALA A 230 -43.15 41.54 -8.40
C ALA A 230 -44.24 41.45 -7.32
N LEU A 231 -43.88 41.15 -6.06
CA LEU A 231 -44.80 41.13 -4.93
C LEU A 231 -45.42 42.51 -4.67
N ASN A 232 -44.62 43.58 -4.67
CA ASN A 232 -45.12 44.95 -4.52
C ASN A 232 -46.07 45.34 -5.66
N THR A 233 -45.81 44.87 -6.88
CA THR A 233 -46.69 45.05 -8.03
C THR A 233 -48.00 44.28 -7.86
N ALA A 234 -47.96 43.02 -7.42
CA ALA A 234 -49.14 42.20 -7.16
C ALA A 234 -50.03 42.80 -6.06
N ASN A 235 -49.43 43.26 -4.94
CA ASN A 235 -50.15 43.96 -3.88
C ASN A 235 -50.81 45.25 -4.39
N SER A 236 -50.12 46.00 -5.26
CA SER A 236 -50.67 47.20 -5.90
C SER A 236 -51.80 46.90 -6.89
N VAL A 237 -51.81 45.71 -7.50
CA VAL A 237 -52.92 45.23 -8.35
C VAL A 237 -54.10 44.78 -7.49
N SER A 238 -53.87 44.09 -6.37
CA SER A 238 -54.94 43.72 -5.42
C SER A 238 -55.68 44.96 -4.94
N GLY A 239 -54.98 45.96 -4.40
CA GLY A 239 -55.61 47.19 -3.94
C GLY A 239 -56.35 47.97 -5.04
N LYS A 240 -55.96 47.83 -6.32
CA LYS A 240 -56.74 48.37 -7.45
C LYS A 240 -58.00 47.55 -7.74
N ALA A 241 -57.94 46.23 -7.61
CA ALA A 241 -59.11 45.35 -7.75
C ALA A 241 -60.12 45.60 -6.61
N ASP A 242 -59.67 45.74 -5.37
CA ASP A 242 -60.51 46.06 -4.21
C ASP A 242 -61.26 47.39 -4.40
N ASN A 243 -60.57 48.43 -4.87
CA ASN A 243 -61.17 49.73 -5.22
C ASN A 243 -62.16 49.62 -6.40
N ALA A 244 -61.88 48.77 -7.40
CA ALA A 244 -62.79 48.53 -8.52
C ALA A 244 -64.08 47.80 -8.07
N VAL A 245 -63.96 46.81 -7.18
CA VAL A 245 -65.11 46.11 -6.57
C VAL A 245 -65.94 47.08 -5.72
N ALA A 246 -65.31 47.93 -4.91
CA ALA A 246 -66.00 48.97 -4.15
C ALA A 246 -66.78 49.93 -5.06
N THR A 247 -66.16 50.38 -6.16
CA THR A 247 -66.78 51.26 -7.17
C THR A 247 -67.96 50.58 -7.87
N ALA A 248 -67.84 49.29 -8.21
CA ALA A 248 -68.91 48.52 -8.84
C ALA A 248 -70.12 48.30 -7.91
N ASN A 249 -69.86 48.01 -6.62
CA ASN A 249 -70.90 47.87 -5.60
C ASN A 249 -71.66 49.18 -5.37
N ASP A 250 -70.95 50.31 -5.29
CA ASP A 250 -71.54 51.64 -5.12
C ASP A 250 -72.36 52.07 -6.35
N ALA A 251 -71.91 51.73 -7.56
CA ALA A 251 -72.69 51.91 -8.79
C ALA A 251 -73.96 51.04 -8.83
N ALA A 252 -73.86 49.77 -8.41
CA ALA A 252 -75.02 48.87 -8.31
C ALA A 252 -76.04 49.35 -7.26
N ALA A 253 -75.57 49.82 -6.11
CA ALA A 253 -76.42 50.44 -5.09
C ALA A 253 -77.17 51.67 -5.63
N LYS A 254 -76.50 52.53 -6.40
CA LYS A 254 -77.11 53.70 -7.04
C LYS A 254 -78.14 53.32 -8.11
N ALA A 255 -77.88 52.25 -8.89
CA ALA A 255 -78.83 51.74 -9.88
C ALA A 255 -80.09 51.15 -9.23
N ASN A 256 -79.93 50.33 -8.18
CA ASN A 256 -81.04 49.65 -7.50
C ASN A 256 -82.01 50.61 -6.78
N ASN A 257 -81.59 51.83 -6.47
CA ASN A 257 -82.41 52.85 -5.80
C ASN A 257 -83.05 53.87 -6.78
N ALA A 258 -82.92 53.68 -8.10
CA ALA A 258 -83.40 54.64 -9.10
C ALA A 258 -84.84 54.35 -9.59
N TYR A 259 -85.72 55.34 -9.49
CA TYR A 259 -87.10 55.22 -9.98
C TYR A 259 -87.19 55.33 -11.51
N GLN A 260 -87.92 54.41 -12.17
CA GLN A 260 -88.04 54.41 -13.63
C GLN A 260 -88.89 55.58 -14.14
N LYS A 261 -88.38 56.32 -15.13
CA LYS A 261 -88.97 57.59 -15.61
C LYS A 261 -89.91 57.46 -16.81
N THR A 262 -89.98 56.29 -17.45
CA THR A 262 -90.67 56.12 -18.75
C THR A 262 -91.44 54.79 -18.80
N GLY A 263 -92.43 54.65 -17.92
CA GLY A 263 -93.15 53.38 -17.72
C GLY A 263 -92.31 52.34 -16.98
N GLY A 264 -92.93 51.21 -16.62
CA GLY A 264 -92.28 50.12 -15.89
C GLY A 264 -93.22 49.41 -14.91
N VAL A 265 -92.68 48.35 -14.28
CA VAL A 265 -93.31 47.66 -13.14
C VAL A 265 -92.36 47.79 -11.96
N VAL A 266 -92.84 48.33 -10.84
CA VAL A 266 -92.10 48.35 -9.57
C VAL A 266 -92.34 47.06 -8.79
N ASN A 267 -91.30 46.53 -8.16
CA ASN A 267 -91.37 45.34 -7.32
C ASN A 267 -91.24 45.74 -5.85
N GLY A 268 -92.34 46.16 -5.24
CA GLY A 268 -92.40 46.70 -3.88
C GLY A 268 -93.53 47.71 -3.68
N GLU A 269 -93.64 48.26 -2.48
CA GLU A 269 -94.58 49.35 -2.18
C GLU A 269 -94.08 50.70 -2.72
N VAL A 270 -95.00 51.60 -3.05
CA VAL A 270 -94.73 52.99 -3.43
C VAL A 270 -95.30 53.94 -2.38
N SER A 271 -94.54 54.14 -1.30
CA SER A 271 -94.96 55.01 -0.20
C SER A 271 -94.83 56.50 -0.56
N SER A 272 -95.82 57.31 -0.18
CA SER A 272 -95.83 58.77 -0.36
C SER A 272 -96.31 59.45 0.92
N THR A 273 -95.62 60.52 1.32
CA THR A 273 -95.93 61.31 2.52
C THR A 273 -96.85 62.51 2.24
N ASN A 274 -97.25 62.74 0.98
CA ASN A 274 -98.16 63.82 0.62
C ASN A 274 -99.63 63.38 0.74
N ALA A 275 -100.45 64.20 1.41
CA ALA A 275 -101.89 63.98 1.54
C ALA A 275 -102.59 63.75 0.18
N ASN A 276 -102.14 64.42 -0.88
CA ASN A 276 -102.51 64.09 -2.26
C ASN A 276 -101.37 63.25 -2.87
N SER A 277 -101.60 61.95 -3.07
CA SER A 277 -100.57 61.00 -3.52
C SER A 277 -100.73 60.63 -5.00
N PHE A 278 -100.83 59.34 -5.34
CA PHE A 278 -100.83 58.87 -6.73
C PHE A 278 -101.95 59.53 -7.55
N ARG A 279 -101.56 60.25 -8.62
CA ARG A 279 -102.45 61.01 -9.52
C ARG A 279 -102.33 60.52 -10.95
N ILE A 280 -103.47 60.24 -11.56
CA ILE A 280 -103.67 60.10 -12.99
C ILE A 280 -104.22 61.44 -13.50
N ALA A 281 -103.53 62.09 -14.43
CA ALA A 281 -103.98 63.33 -15.08
C ALA A 281 -104.12 63.07 -16.58
N ALA A 282 -105.36 63.13 -17.10
CA ALA A 282 -105.66 62.79 -18.49
C ALA A 282 -106.93 63.50 -18.99
N GLY A 283 -106.91 64.00 -20.23
CA GLY A 283 -108.01 64.78 -20.78
C GLY A 283 -108.30 66.03 -19.93
N ASN A 284 -109.57 66.24 -19.55
CA ASN A 284 -110.00 67.40 -18.76
C ASN A 284 -110.02 67.19 -17.23
N TYR A 285 -109.59 66.04 -16.71
CA TYR A 285 -109.64 65.78 -15.26
C TYR A 285 -108.34 65.14 -14.71
N GLY A 286 -108.12 65.36 -13.42
CA GLY A 286 -107.26 64.53 -12.60
C GLY A 286 -108.09 63.62 -11.71
N VAL A 287 -107.61 62.38 -11.51
CA VAL A 287 -108.11 61.44 -10.50
C VAL A 287 -106.93 61.02 -9.63
N PHE A 288 -107.08 61.08 -8.31
CA PHE A 288 -105.99 60.77 -7.39
C PHE A 288 -106.46 60.14 -6.08
N VAL A 289 -105.57 59.37 -5.47
CA VAL A 289 -105.75 58.89 -4.08
C VAL A 289 -105.38 60.02 -3.13
N ARG A 290 -106.31 60.38 -2.24
CA ARG A 290 -106.07 61.30 -1.12
C ARG A 290 -106.14 60.54 0.20
N ASN A 291 -105.26 60.91 1.13
CA ASN A 291 -105.30 60.56 2.55
C ASN A 291 -105.25 61.89 3.33
N ASP A 292 -106.23 62.15 4.21
CA ASP A 292 -106.25 63.37 5.05
C ASP A 292 -106.10 63.07 6.55
N SER A 293 -105.49 61.92 6.87
CA SER A 293 -105.33 61.36 8.21
C SER A 293 -106.63 60.98 8.93
N THR A 294 -107.80 61.37 8.43
CA THR A 294 -109.11 60.91 8.94
C THR A 294 -109.68 59.82 8.03
N SER A 295 -109.67 60.06 6.73
CA SER A 295 -110.19 59.17 5.71
C SER A 295 -109.27 59.15 4.48
N ALA A 296 -109.41 58.10 3.67
CA ALA A 296 -108.85 58.04 2.34
C ALA A 296 -109.95 57.96 1.28
N PHE A 297 -109.64 58.48 0.09
CA PHE A 297 -110.62 58.83 -0.93
C PHE A 297 -110.07 58.60 -2.34
N LEU A 298 -110.97 58.22 -3.26
CA LEU A 298 -110.75 58.40 -4.69
C LEU A 298 -111.32 59.77 -5.09
N MET A 299 -110.44 60.73 -5.33
CA MET A 299 -110.77 62.13 -5.60
C MET A 299 -110.70 62.44 -7.09
N GLN A 300 -111.64 63.26 -7.58
CA GLN A 300 -111.62 63.83 -8.93
C GLN A 300 -111.51 65.35 -8.84
N THR A 301 -110.78 65.98 -9.77
CA THR A 301 -110.63 67.44 -9.85
C THR A 301 -111.84 68.15 -10.43
N ASN A 302 -111.78 69.49 -10.45
CA ASN A 302 -112.61 70.30 -11.35
C ASN A 302 -112.22 70.05 -12.82
N ALA A 303 -113.15 70.33 -13.74
CA ALA A 303 -112.91 70.22 -15.17
C ALA A 303 -111.93 71.31 -15.65
N GLY A 304 -110.93 70.91 -16.44
CA GLY A 304 -109.86 71.80 -16.93
C GLY A 304 -108.74 72.08 -15.92
N ASP A 305 -108.80 71.50 -14.71
CA ASP A 305 -107.79 71.63 -13.66
C ASP A 305 -107.27 70.23 -13.26
N GLN A 306 -106.50 69.59 -14.14
CA GLN A 306 -106.09 68.19 -13.98
C GLN A 306 -105.07 67.99 -12.85
N TYR A 307 -104.36 69.05 -12.45
CA TYR A 307 -103.28 69.01 -11.46
C TYR A 307 -103.62 69.69 -10.12
N GLY A 308 -104.66 70.53 -10.07
CA GLY A 308 -105.13 71.18 -8.84
C GLY A 308 -106.06 70.32 -7.99
N THR A 309 -107.08 70.98 -7.41
CA THR A 309 -107.84 70.50 -6.24
C THR A 309 -109.09 69.70 -6.62
N TRP A 310 -109.59 68.92 -5.67
CA TRP A 310 -110.77 68.06 -5.82
C TRP A 310 -112.09 68.86 -5.92
N ASN A 311 -113.09 68.24 -6.57
CA ASN A 311 -114.47 68.72 -6.62
C ASN A 311 -115.30 68.23 -5.40
N SER A 312 -116.63 68.37 -5.43
CA SER A 312 -117.53 68.01 -4.33
C SER A 312 -117.88 66.52 -4.22
N TYR A 313 -117.70 65.69 -5.26
CA TYR A 313 -118.20 64.31 -5.29
C TYR A 313 -117.32 63.32 -4.51
N ARG A 314 -117.94 62.36 -3.82
CA ARG A 314 -117.23 61.30 -3.05
C ARG A 314 -117.74 59.90 -3.45
N PRO A 315 -117.34 59.38 -4.64
CA PRO A 315 -117.82 58.10 -5.14
C PRO A 315 -117.34 56.91 -4.29
N PHE A 316 -116.10 56.96 -3.79
CA PHE A 316 -115.54 55.94 -2.91
C PHE A 316 -114.62 56.56 -1.87
N SER A 317 -114.81 56.18 -0.61
CA SER A 317 -114.02 56.63 0.54
C SER A 317 -114.03 55.59 1.65
N TRP A 318 -113.05 55.65 2.54
CA TRP A 318 -113.06 54.85 3.77
C TRP A 318 -112.40 55.61 4.93
N ASN A 319 -112.92 55.44 6.14
CA ASN A 319 -112.28 55.98 7.32
C ASN A 319 -111.01 55.19 7.66
N LEU A 320 -109.92 55.88 7.99
CA LEU A 320 -108.61 55.26 8.23
C LEU A 320 -108.48 54.63 9.63
N SER A 321 -109.31 55.05 10.60
CA SER A 321 -109.29 54.51 11.97
C SER A 321 -110.22 53.31 12.18
N SER A 322 -111.32 53.23 11.43
CA SER A 322 -112.33 52.16 11.56
C SER A 322 -112.47 51.26 10.34
N GLY A 323 -111.79 51.57 9.22
CA GLY A 323 -111.93 50.85 7.96
C GLY A 323 -113.30 50.99 7.28
N ALA A 324 -114.22 51.78 7.85
CA ALA A 324 -115.59 51.89 7.37
C ALA A 324 -115.65 52.53 5.96
N VAL A 325 -115.96 51.71 4.96
CA VAL A 325 -116.13 52.14 3.57
C VAL A 325 -117.46 52.88 3.41
N THR A 326 -117.41 54.08 2.82
CA THR A 326 -118.57 54.82 2.35
C THR A 326 -118.48 54.97 0.84
N ILE A 327 -119.32 54.21 0.14
CA ILE A 327 -119.58 54.36 -1.31
C ILE A 327 -120.70 55.38 -1.44
N ASP A 328 -120.55 56.33 -2.37
CA ASP A 328 -121.48 57.45 -2.58
C ASP A 328 -121.84 58.22 -1.29
N GLY A 329 -120.83 58.76 -0.60
CA GLY A 329 -121.03 59.59 0.60
C GLY A 329 -121.72 60.94 0.34
N THR A 330 -122.09 61.24 -0.91
CA THR A 330 -122.62 62.54 -1.36
C THR A 330 -123.95 62.46 -2.13
N GLY A 331 -124.51 61.28 -2.37
CA GLY A 331 -125.90 61.10 -2.83
C GLY A 331 -126.13 61.20 -4.35
N ALA A 332 -125.40 60.41 -5.14
CA ALA A 332 -125.63 60.19 -6.58
C ALA A 332 -126.26 58.82 -6.93
N GLY A 333 -126.30 57.87 -5.97
CA GLY A 333 -126.83 56.52 -6.13
C GLY A 333 -125.77 55.46 -6.44
N ILE A 334 -126.12 54.19 -6.19
CA ILE A 334 -125.28 53.01 -6.49
C ILE A 334 -126.09 52.05 -7.38
N THR A 335 -125.50 51.59 -8.48
CA THR A 335 -126.11 50.59 -9.38
C THR A 335 -125.17 49.40 -9.54
N THR A 336 -125.62 48.20 -9.12
CA THR A 336 -124.85 46.95 -9.21
C THR A 336 -125.47 46.00 -10.23
N GLY A 337 -124.80 45.78 -11.37
CA GLY A 337 -125.28 44.94 -12.47
C GLY A 337 -125.17 43.42 -12.25
N GLY A 338 -125.05 42.94 -11.01
CA GLY A 338 -124.81 41.52 -10.70
C GLY A 338 -125.12 41.14 -9.25
N ARG A 339 -124.96 39.85 -8.91
CA ARG A 339 -125.27 39.32 -7.58
C ARG A 339 -124.40 39.96 -6.51
N VAL A 340 -125.04 40.65 -5.56
CA VAL A 340 -124.39 41.08 -4.30
C VAL A 340 -124.26 39.88 -3.37
N THR A 341 -123.09 39.69 -2.79
CA THR A 341 -122.83 38.70 -1.73
C THR A 341 -122.22 39.44 -0.55
N VAL A 342 -122.82 39.28 0.64
CA VAL A 342 -122.38 39.93 1.87
C VAL A 342 -121.91 38.85 2.84
N GLY A 343 -120.67 38.94 3.32
CA GLY A 343 -120.03 37.95 4.18
C GLY A 343 -120.20 38.19 5.69
N GLN A 344 -121.05 39.15 6.06
CA GLN A 344 -121.43 39.57 7.40
C GLN A 344 -122.91 39.97 7.36
N ASP A 345 -123.48 40.44 8.48
CA ASP A 345 -124.90 40.82 8.55
C ASP A 345 -125.31 41.87 7.52
N VAL A 346 -126.40 41.59 6.79
CA VAL A 346 -127.08 42.58 5.95
C VAL A 346 -127.93 43.48 6.87
N VAL A 347 -127.29 44.49 7.46
CA VAL A 347 -127.97 45.49 8.31
C VAL A 347 -128.80 46.45 7.45
N ALA A 348 -129.91 45.94 6.91
CA ALA A 348 -130.92 46.75 6.26
C ALA A 348 -131.65 47.59 7.33
N LYS A 349 -131.69 48.92 7.16
CA LYS A 349 -132.49 49.85 7.99
C LYS A 349 -134.00 49.80 7.66
N GLY A 350 -134.46 48.67 7.13
CA GLY A 350 -135.77 48.43 6.53
C GLY A 350 -135.88 46.98 6.05
N VAL A 351 -136.91 46.63 5.28
CA VAL A 351 -137.19 45.24 4.89
C VAL A 351 -136.22 44.74 3.82
N VAL A 352 -135.74 43.49 3.97
CA VAL A 352 -135.00 42.77 2.93
C VAL A 352 -136.00 42.04 2.03
N TYR A 353 -136.26 42.61 0.85
CA TYR A 353 -137.14 42.03 -0.16
C TYR A 353 -136.38 41.11 -1.12
N ALA A 354 -136.75 39.83 -1.16
CA ALA A 354 -136.33 38.90 -2.21
C ALA A 354 -137.40 38.78 -3.30
N ASN A 355 -136.98 38.53 -4.55
CA ASN A 355 -137.85 38.29 -5.72
C ASN A 355 -139.04 39.27 -5.82
N ASN A 356 -138.75 40.57 -5.93
CA ASN A 356 -139.74 41.65 -5.99
C ASN A 356 -140.76 41.67 -4.83
N GLY A 357 -140.38 41.16 -3.66
CA GLY A 357 -141.18 41.18 -2.42
C GLY A 357 -141.83 39.85 -2.03
N ALA A 358 -141.71 38.80 -2.87
CA ALA A 358 -142.37 37.51 -2.69
C ALA A 358 -141.83 36.63 -1.54
N ALA A 359 -140.62 36.92 -1.03
CA ALA A 359 -140.08 36.31 0.19
C ALA A 359 -139.34 37.38 1.01
N GLN A 360 -139.42 37.27 2.34
CA GLN A 360 -139.01 38.33 3.26
C GLN A 360 -138.32 37.74 4.50
N LEU A 361 -137.18 38.33 4.87
CA LEU A 361 -136.68 38.25 6.23
C LEU A 361 -137.27 39.43 7.00
N ALA A 362 -138.14 39.14 7.97
CA ALA A 362 -138.80 40.15 8.79
C ALA A 362 -137.91 40.60 9.95
N SER A 363 -138.17 41.80 10.48
CA SER A 363 -137.40 42.40 11.58
C SER A 363 -137.62 41.75 12.95
N ASP A 364 -138.52 40.76 13.05
CA ASP A 364 -138.74 39.91 14.23
C ASP A 364 -137.82 38.67 14.25
N GLY A 365 -136.95 38.51 13.25
CA GLY A 365 -136.02 37.38 13.12
C GLY A 365 -136.67 36.11 12.55
N ASN A 366 -137.94 36.17 12.16
CA ASN A 366 -138.69 35.01 11.68
C ASN A 366 -138.59 34.86 10.15
N ILE A 367 -138.55 33.61 9.65
CA ILE A 367 -138.28 33.30 8.24
C ILE A 367 -139.57 32.83 7.55
N ASN A 368 -140.23 33.72 6.83
CA ASN A 368 -141.49 33.42 6.16
C ASN A 368 -141.22 32.71 4.82
N GLY A 369 -141.75 31.51 4.63
CA GLY A 369 -141.56 30.76 3.39
C GLY A 369 -142.63 29.71 3.15
N THR A 370 -143.13 29.66 1.91
CA THR A 370 -144.13 28.68 1.47
C THR A 370 -143.68 27.23 1.64
N GLN A 371 -142.37 26.96 1.58
CA GLN A 371 -141.77 25.64 1.78
C GLN A 371 -141.88 25.11 3.22
N TRP A 372 -142.04 25.99 4.22
CA TRP A 372 -142.25 25.58 5.62
C TRP A 372 -143.74 25.50 6.00
N GLY A 373 -144.65 25.84 5.08
CA GLY A 373 -146.06 26.06 5.39
C GLY A 373 -146.32 27.25 6.33
N GLY A 374 -145.34 28.16 6.48
CA GLY A 374 -145.33 29.19 7.50
C GLY A 374 -143.92 29.47 8.01
N TRP A 375 -143.66 29.10 9.27
CA TRP A 375 -142.44 29.42 10.02
C TRP A 375 -141.69 28.15 10.49
N LEU A 376 -140.35 28.19 10.53
CA LEU A 376 -139.46 27.02 10.56
C LEU A 376 -139.29 26.30 11.93
N SER A 377 -139.63 26.91 13.06
CA SER A 377 -139.15 26.53 14.41
C SER A 377 -139.45 25.10 14.91
N ASN A 378 -140.36 24.37 14.29
CA ASN A 378 -141.11 23.30 14.96
C ASN A 378 -140.53 21.86 14.80
N VAL A 379 -139.29 21.66 14.33
CA VAL A 379 -138.90 20.38 13.68
C VAL A 379 -137.75 19.56 14.33
N VAL A 380 -136.70 20.17 14.91
CA VAL A 380 -135.31 19.60 14.88
C VAL A 380 -134.91 18.52 15.93
N THR A 381 -135.41 18.54 17.15
CA THR A 381 -134.82 17.90 18.36
C THR A 381 -134.65 16.34 18.32
N ARG A 382 -133.47 15.71 18.00
CA ARG A 382 -133.39 14.20 17.89
C ARG A 382 -132.12 13.26 17.94
N LYS A 383 -130.79 13.59 17.81
CA LYS A 383 -129.70 12.53 17.62
C LYS A 383 -128.25 12.83 18.10
N TYR A 384 -127.43 11.80 18.50
CA TYR A 384 -125.92 11.78 18.61
C TYR A 384 -125.30 10.35 18.86
N ASN A 385 -123.93 10.15 18.83
CA ASN A 385 -123.06 9.24 19.66
C ASN A 385 -121.79 8.52 19.01
N ASP A 386 -120.79 8.18 19.86
CA ASP A 386 -119.94 6.93 19.94
C ASP A 386 -118.48 6.69 19.34
N THR A 387 -117.76 5.65 19.88
CA THR A 387 -116.49 4.92 19.47
C THR A 387 -115.04 5.40 19.82
N ASN A 388 -114.04 4.47 20.03
CA ASN A 388 -112.57 4.77 20.26
C ASN A 388 -111.50 3.60 20.32
N ASN A 389 -110.18 3.95 20.41
CA ASN A 389 -108.96 3.29 21.04
C ASN A 389 -108.08 2.12 20.42
N TYR A 390 -106.73 2.31 20.30
CA TYR A 390 -105.56 1.35 20.45
C TYR A 390 -104.17 2.05 20.20
N GLY A 391 -102.99 1.36 20.17
CA GLY A 391 -101.61 1.95 20.16
C GLY A 391 -100.54 1.37 19.18
N TYR A 392 -99.31 1.95 19.13
CA TYR A 392 -98.38 1.98 17.97
C TYR A 392 -97.25 0.91 17.89
N VAL A 393 -96.78 0.59 16.67
CA VAL A 393 -95.62 -0.29 16.33
C VAL A 393 -94.75 0.37 15.24
N VAL A 394 -93.43 0.21 15.28
CA VAL A 394 -92.51 0.71 14.23
C VAL A 394 -92.33 -0.35 13.14
N HIS A 395 -92.51 0.05 11.87
CA HIS A 395 -92.38 -0.84 10.71
C HIS A 395 -91.56 -0.19 9.59
N ASP A 396 -91.01 -1.05 8.73
CA ASP A 396 -90.52 -0.81 7.38
C ASP A 396 -89.12 -0.23 7.08
N THR A 397 -88.71 -0.56 5.85
CA THR A 397 -87.40 -0.82 5.24
C THR A 397 -86.36 0.32 5.15
N GLY A 398 -86.60 1.49 5.76
CA GLY A 398 -85.74 2.67 5.53
C GLY A 398 -84.58 2.90 6.50
N ASN A 399 -84.63 2.35 7.72
CA ASN A 399 -84.03 3.04 8.87
C ASN A 399 -82.72 2.44 9.40
N LYS A 400 -81.60 3.12 9.13
CA LYS A 400 -80.29 2.90 9.77
C LYS A 400 -80.35 3.33 11.25
N MET A 401 -80.31 2.38 12.18
CA MET A 401 -80.14 2.70 13.60
C MET A 401 -78.68 3.08 13.89
N VAL A 402 -78.44 4.33 14.31
CA VAL A 402 -77.11 4.85 14.65
C VAL A 402 -76.98 4.92 16.18
N MET A 403 -75.97 4.25 16.73
CA MET A 403 -75.57 4.38 18.14
C MET A 403 -74.18 5.04 18.20
N ASN A 404 -74.10 6.27 18.70
CA ASN A 404 -72.84 6.95 18.98
C ASN A 404 -72.50 6.82 20.47
N TRP A 405 -71.24 6.49 20.82
CA TRP A 405 -70.80 6.47 22.22
C TRP A 405 -69.27 6.58 22.36
N ASP A 406 -68.82 7.42 23.31
CA ASP A 406 -67.42 7.86 23.46
C ASP A 406 -66.59 7.07 24.51
N GLY A 407 -66.99 5.86 24.93
CA GLY A 407 -66.29 5.18 26.03
C GLY A 407 -66.55 3.68 26.25
N ARG A 408 -65.91 2.84 25.43
CA ARG A 408 -65.92 1.35 25.50
C ARG A 408 -67.31 0.71 25.37
N VAL A 409 -67.73 0.47 24.13
CA VAL A 409 -68.87 -0.41 23.79
C VAL A 409 -68.78 -1.72 24.58
N ARG A 410 -69.82 -2.02 25.37
CA ARG A 410 -69.89 -3.19 26.24
C ARG A 410 -71.09 -4.04 25.86
N LEU A 411 -70.87 -4.96 24.92
CA LEU A 411 -71.87 -5.93 24.49
C LEU A 411 -72.03 -7.01 25.56
N TYR A 412 -73.22 -7.13 26.12
CA TYR A 412 -73.63 -8.31 26.89
C TYR A 412 -74.30 -9.30 25.94
N VAL A 413 -73.73 -10.50 25.82
CA VAL A 413 -74.45 -11.66 25.28
C VAL A 413 -74.99 -12.42 26.48
N ASP A 414 -76.26 -12.17 26.81
CA ASP A 414 -77.04 -12.99 27.73
C ASP A 414 -77.97 -13.89 26.91
N GLY A 415 -78.12 -15.15 27.31
CA GLY A 415 -78.76 -16.22 26.53
C GLY A 415 -77.81 -17.36 26.13
N GLN A 416 -78.38 -18.54 25.88
CA GLN A 416 -77.66 -19.82 25.84
C GLN A 416 -76.83 -20.11 24.57
N HIS A 417 -76.52 -19.11 23.73
CA HIS A 417 -75.87 -19.32 22.43
C HIS A 417 -74.64 -18.42 22.26
N GLN A 418 -73.50 -19.04 21.93
CA GLN A 418 -72.21 -18.35 21.77
C GLN A 418 -72.18 -17.54 20.47
N GLY A 419 -72.01 -16.21 20.58
CA GLY A 419 -71.78 -15.34 19.43
C GLY A 419 -70.30 -15.32 19.03
N ALA A 420 -69.99 -15.69 17.79
CA ALA A 420 -68.67 -15.52 17.20
C ALA A 420 -68.58 -14.20 16.40
N ILE A 421 -67.44 -13.50 16.51
CA ILE A 421 -67.12 -12.36 15.65
C ILE A 421 -66.16 -12.84 14.57
N TYR A 422 -66.63 -12.86 13.32
CA TYR A 422 -65.78 -13.13 12.16
C TYR A 422 -65.18 -11.82 11.63
N THR A 423 -63.85 -11.76 11.56
CA THR A 423 -63.12 -10.73 10.82
C THR A 423 -62.64 -11.30 9.49
N ASP A 424 -62.68 -10.51 8.43
CA ASP A 424 -61.92 -10.82 7.21
C ASP A 424 -60.42 -10.53 7.41
N THR A 425 -59.62 -10.79 6.38
CA THR A 425 -58.18 -11.09 6.51
C THR A 425 -57.26 -9.90 6.80
N TRP A 426 -57.80 -8.72 7.14
CA TRP A 426 -57.06 -7.46 7.26
C TRP A 426 -57.02 -6.86 8.67
N PHE A 427 -57.44 -7.60 9.71
CA PHE A 427 -57.26 -7.19 11.12
C PHE A 427 -56.03 -7.86 11.76
N ASN A 428 -54.85 -7.24 11.59
CA ASN A 428 -53.57 -7.79 12.02
C ASN A 428 -53.10 -7.21 13.37
N ILE A 429 -53.09 -8.04 14.43
CA ILE A 429 -52.42 -7.76 15.70
C ILE A 429 -51.12 -8.59 15.71
N GLY A 430 -49.98 -7.90 15.51
CA GLY A 430 -48.78 -8.51 14.93
C GLY A 430 -47.88 -9.33 15.87
N ASN A 431 -46.97 -10.09 15.24
CA ASN A 431 -45.87 -10.80 15.89
C ASN A 431 -44.71 -11.03 14.88
N TYR A 432 -43.51 -11.38 15.40
CA TYR A 432 -42.32 -11.84 14.68
C TYR A 432 -41.56 -10.86 13.75
N ALA A 433 -40.68 -10.05 14.35
CA ALA A 433 -39.48 -9.53 13.70
C ALA A 433 -38.28 -9.67 14.66
N THR A 434 -37.44 -10.69 14.47
CA THR A 434 -36.32 -11.02 15.38
C THR A 434 -35.03 -11.40 14.63
N ASN A 435 -33.91 -11.18 15.33
CA ASN A 435 -32.53 -11.21 14.83
C ASN A 435 -32.09 -12.61 14.33
N GLY A 436 -32.30 -12.93 13.05
CA GLY A 436 -31.97 -14.24 12.47
C GLY A 436 -31.11 -14.22 11.20
N ARG A 437 -30.41 -13.13 10.88
CA ARG A 437 -29.70 -12.96 9.58
C ARG A 437 -28.25 -12.49 9.64
N ALA A 438 -27.64 -12.42 10.82
CA ALA A 438 -26.21 -12.13 10.95
C ALA A 438 -25.35 -13.41 10.86
N ASP A 439 -25.81 -14.51 11.49
CA ASP A 439 -25.00 -15.72 11.68
C ASP A 439 -24.80 -16.55 10.41
N ASP A 440 -25.75 -16.51 9.47
CA ASP A 440 -25.64 -17.21 8.17
C ASP A 440 -24.40 -16.77 7.37
N LEU A 441 -24.08 -15.47 7.37
CA LEU A 441 -22.92 -14.95 6.64
C LEU A 441 -21.60 -15.44 7.26
N GLN A 442 -21.55 -15.54 8.58
CA GLN A 442 -20.40 -16.08 9.31
C GLN A 442 -20.25 -17.61 9.10
N ASN A 443 -21.36 -18.33 8.98
CA ASN A 443 -21.38 -19.78 8.76
C ASN A 443 -21.03 -20.18 7.32
N GLN A 444 -21.37 -19.39 6.29
CA GLN A 444 -20.98 -19.70 4.91
C GLN A 444 -19.46 -19.61 4.70
N ILE A 445 -18.78 -18.66 5.35
CA ILE A 445 -17.31 -18.51 5.30
C ILE A 445 -16.63 -19.73 5.95
N ASN A 446 -17.14 -20.21 7.08
CA ASN A 446 -16.53 -21.30 7.85
C ASN A 446 -16.67 -22.70 7.25
N ASN A 447 -17.59 -22.93 6.31
CA ASN A 447 -17.91 -24.28 5.79
C ASN A 447 -17.40 -24.57 4.36
N ASN A 448 -17.20 -23.55 3.52
CA ASN A 448 -16.83 -23.75 2.11
C ASN A 448 -15.33 -23.57 1.82
N TYR A 449 -14.56 -23.01 2.76
CA TYR A 449 -13.11 -22.91 2.67
C TYR A 449 -12.49 -23.23 4.04
N ASN A 450 -11.49 -24.11 4.08
CA ASN A 450 -10.80 -24.52 5.31
C ASN A 450 -9.83 -23.42 5.79
N ALA A 451 -10.36 -22.23 6.08
CA ALA A 451 -9.61 -21.02 6.43
C ALA A 451 -10.44 -20.13 7.40
N SER A 452 -10.75 -20.64 8.60
CA SER A 452 -11.64 -19.94 9.53
C SER A 452 -10.93 -18.79 10.27
N ILE A 453 -11.19 -17.54 9.89
CA ILE A 453 -10.81 -16.37 10.69
C ILE A 453 -11.78 -16.24 11.87
N LYS A 454 -11.44 -16.89 12.99
CA LYS A 454 -12.25 -16.86 14.21
C LYS A 454 -11.83 -15.70 15.11
N ARG A 455 -12.66 -14.66 15.23
CA ARG A 455 -12.65 -13.79 16.40
C ARG A 455 -13.27 -14.55 17.58
N SER A 456 -12.41 -15.17 18.39
CA SER A 456 -12.81 -15.67 19.70
C SER A 456 -13.08 -14.48 20.65
N THR A 457 -13.66 -14.73 21.82
CA THR A 457 -13.96 -13.71 22.85
C THR A 457 -12.74 -13.26 23.67
N GLY A 458 -11.57 -13.22 23.02
CA GLY A 458 -10.28 -12.72 23.51
C GLY A 458 -9.41 -12.29 22.33
N ASN A 459 -8.26 -11.66 22.57
CA ASN A 459 -7.42 -11.03 21.53
C ASN A 459 -6.64 -12.03 20.63
N ASN A 460 -7.17 -13.25 20.45
CA ASN A 460 -6.49 -14.32 19.74
C ASN A 460 -6.74 -14.25 18.24
N MET A 461 -5.67 -14.30 17.45
CA MET A 461 -5.74 -14.47 16.00
C MET A 461 -5.42 -15.92 15.64
N TRP A 462 -6.29 -16.58 14.89
CA TRP A 462 -6.08 -17.95 14.40
C TRP A 462 -6.23 -18.00 12.88
N ILE A 463 -5.19 -18.53 12.22
CA ILE A 463 -5.14 -18.76 10.77
C ILE A 463 -4.64 -20.19 10.57
N GLY A 464 -5.57 -21.11 10.35
CA GLY A 464 -5.29 -22.52 10.14
C GLY A 464 -5.91 -23.06 8.86
N TRP A 465 -5.21 -23.98 8.21
CA TRP A 465 -5.69 -24.79 7.10
C TRP A 465 -5.51 -26.27 7.43
N ASP A 466 -6.64 -26.95 7.61
CA ASP A 466 -6.74 -28.41 7.64
C ASP A 466 -6.97 -28.92 6.21
N GLY A 467 -5.96 -29.52 5.58
CA GLY A 467 -6.12 -30.17 4.28
C GLY A 467 -6.75 -31.56 4.43
N ASN A 468 -7.76 -31.87 3.61
CA ASN A 468 -8.46 -33.18 3.66
C ASN A 468 -7.55 -34.41 3.47
N ASN A 469 -6.35 -34.23 2.87
CA ASN A 469 -5.34 -35.29 2.71
C ASN A 469 -4.19 -35.21 3.74
N GLY A 470 -4.38 -34.54 4.88
CA GLY A 470 -3.51 -34.66 6.06
C GLY A 470 -2.35 -33.67 6.17
N GLY A 471 -2.13 -32.83 5.17
CA GLY A 471 -1.33 -31.61 5.32
C GLY A 471 -2.04 -30.58 6.18
N ARG A 472 -1.36 -30.00 7.16
CA ARG A 472 -1.90 -29.00 8.10
C ARG A 472 -0.92 -27.84 8.25
N PHE A 473 -1.44 -26.62 8.14
CA PHE A 473 -0.74 -25.39 8.50
C PHE A 473 -1.53 -24.72 9.62
N ASN A 474 -0.88 -24.33 10.72
CA ASN A 474 -1.51 -23.59 11.80
C ASN A 474 -0.62 -22.45 12.29
N PHE A 475 -1.17 -21.24 12.27
CA PHE A 475 -0.60 -20.04 12.86
C PHE A 475 -1.60 -19.45 13.87
N SER A 476 -1.16 -19.29 15.11
CA SER A 476 -1.98 -18.71 16.18
C SER A 476 -1.18 -17.74 17.04
N ILE A 477 -1.79 -16.60 17.35
CA ILE A 477 -1.33 -15.67 18.39
C ILE A 477 -2.36 -15.75 19.52
N ASP A 478 -1.92 -16.10 20.72
CA ASP A 478 -2.72 -16.04 21.96
C ASP A 478 -1.93 -15.43 23.12
N ASP A 479 -2.56 -15.29 24.29
CA ASP A 479 -1.95 -14.70 25.50
C ASP A 479 -0.70 -15.46 26.01
N ALA A 480 -0.46 -16.68 25.51
CA ALA A 480 0.74 -17.48 25.75
C ALA A 480 1.66 -17.59 24.52
N GLY A 481 1.56 -16.64 23.58
CA GLY A 481 2.55 -16.34 22.56
C GLY A 481 2.16 -16.68 21.11
N ILE A 482 3.13 -16.55 20.21
CA ILE A 482 3.00 -16.94 18.81
C ILE A 482 3.33 -18.43 18.70
N ARG A 483 2.42 -19.24 18.14
CA ARG A 483 2.66 -20.63 17.75
C ARG A 483 2.44 -20.78 16.25
N ALA A 484 3.45 -21.32 15.57
CA ALA A 484 3.39 -21.63 14.15
C ALA A 484 3.91 -23.05 13.94
N TYR A 485 3.14 -23.93 13.30
CA TYR A 485 3.60 -25.26 12.95
C TYR A 485 2.99 -25.78 11.65
N ILE A 486 3.73 -26.68 11.01
CA ILE A 486 3.33 -27.41 9.81
C ILE A 486 3.40 -28.89 10.16
N GLN A 487 2.33 -29.63 9.86
CA GLN A 487 2.25 -31.08 10.06
C GLN A 487 1.88 -31.76 8.73
N SER A 488 2.62 -32.79 8.35
CA SER A 488 2.37 -33.59 7.14
C SER A 488 2.02 -35.01 7.54
N ASN A 489 0.73 -35.31 7.68
CA ASN A 489 0.23 -36.66 7.89
C ASN A 489 -0.12 -37.29 6.53
N VAL A 490 0.40 -38.48 6.22
CA VAL A 490 0.09 -39.15 4.96
C VAL A 490 -1.31 -39.79 5.03
N GLY A 491 -2.26 -39.23 4.28
CA GLY A 491 -3.63 -39.77 4.18
C GLY A 491 -3.65 -41.20 3.62
N SER A 492 -4.00 -42.19 4.46
CA SER A 492 -3.96 -43.61 4.12
C SER A 492 -5.30 -44.34 4.35
N ASP A 493 -6.41 -43.64 4.20
CA ASP A 493 -7.76 -44.21 4.32
C ASP A 493 -8.06 -45.21 3.18
N TYR A 494 -8.67 -46.35 3.50
CA TYR A 494 -9.07 -47.36 2.52
C TYR A 494 -10.04 -46.81 1.46
N ARG A 495 -10.94 -45.91 1.85
CA ARG A 495 -11.97 -45.30 0.98
C ARG A 495 -11.40 -44.40 -0.11
N LEU A 496 -10.14 -43.96 0.04
CA LEU A 496 -9.42 -43.13 -0.93
C LEU A 496 -8.50 -43.95 -1.85
N LYS A 497 -8.56 -45.29 -1.76
CA LYS A 497 -7.69 -46.22 -2.50
C LYS A 497 -8.52 -47.22 -3.28
N ARG A 498 -7.97 -47.72 -4.38
CA ARG A 498 -8.49 -48.82 -5.20
C ARG A 498 -7.34 -49.72 -5.64
N ASP A 499 -7.67 -50.81 -6.34
CA ASP A 499 -6.68 -51.73 -6.94
C ASP A 499 -5.66 -52.30 -5.92
N ILE A 500 -6.10 -52.44 -4.66
CA ILE A 500 -5.28 -52.83 -3.51
C ILE A 500 -4.94 -54.33 -3.60
N LYS A 501 -3.66 -54.63 -3.84
CA LYS A 501 -3.09 -55.99 -3.89
C LYS A 501 -1.77 -56.06 -3.10
N PRO A 502 -1.27 -57.26 -2.76
CA PRO A 502 0.11 -57.41 -2.28
C PRO A 502 1.12 -56.81 -3.25
N THR A 503 2.24 -56.31 -2.73
CA THR A 503 3.32 -55.78 -3.58
C THR A 503 4.23 -56.91 -4.05
N GLU A 504 4.63 -56.85 -5.32
CA GLU A 504 5.60 -57.77 -5.94
C GLU A 504 7.05 -57.24 -5.80
N GLN A 505 7.25 -56.14 -5.08
CA GLN A 505 8.54 -55.48 -4.91
C GLN A 505 9.47 -56.25 -3.95
N ASP A 506 10.56 -56.81 -4.48
CA ASP A 506 11.73 -57.18 -3.67
C ASP A 506 12.36 -55.91 -3.06
N SER A 507 12.01 -55.67 -1.80
CA SER A 507 12.43 -54.49 -1.05
C SER A 507 13.69 -54.77 -0.25
N LEU A 508 13.94 -56.04 0.10
CA LEU A 508 15.18 -56.49 0.72
C LEU A 508 16.37 -56.33 -0.23
N ALA A 509 16.25 -56.73 -1.51
CA ALA A 509 17.29 -56.46 -2.51
C ALA A 509 17.49 -54.95 -2.76
N LEU A 510 16.41 -54.16 -2.81
CA LEU A 510 16.51 -52.70 -2.95
C LEU A 510 17.27 -52.06 -1.77
N VAL A 511 16.94 -52.43 -0.52
CA VAL A 511 17.63 -51.94 0.68
C VAL A 511 19.09 -52.41 0.73
N ASN A 512 19.36 -53.68 0.40
CA ASN A 512 20.73 -54.20 0.31
C ASN A 512 21.57 -53.52 -0.79
N GLY A 513 20.92 -52.98 -1.83
CA GLY A 513 21.56 -52.14 -2.85
C GLY A 513 21.93 -50.73 -2.38
N MET A 514 21.33 -50.22 -1.28
CA MET A 514 21.52 -48.84 -0.81
C MET A 514 22.90 -48.64 -0.17
N LYS A 515 23.68 -47.72 -0.74
CA LYS A 515 25.06 -47.45 -0.32
C LYS A 515 25.10 -46.25 0.62
N PHE A 516 24.88 -46.49 1.92
CA PHE A 516 25.03 -45.48 2.96
C PHE A 516 26.42 -44.82 2.95
N LYS A 517 26.46 -43.52 3.28
CA LYS A 517 27.63 -42.65 3.30
C LYS A 517 27.62 -41.72 4.51
N GLN A 518 28.82 -41.36 4.95
CA GLN A 518 29.08 -40.15 5.71
C GLN A 518 29.41 -39.02 4.72
N PHE A 519 28.87 -37.82 4.95
CA PHE A 519 29.17 -36.63 4.13
C PHE A 519 28.98 -35.33 4.94
N VAL A 520 29.33 -34.20 4.34
CA VAL A 520 29.14 -32.85 4.92
C VAL A 520 28.45 -31.98 3.87
N TYR A 521 27.45 -31.19 4.27
CA TYR A 521 26.79 -30.23 3.39
C TYR A 521 27.75 -29.08 3.03
N LYS A 522 27.96 -28.84 1.73
CA LYS A 522 28.99 -27.91 1.23
C LYS A 522 28.85 -26.47 1.71
N GLU A 523 27.61 -25.97 1.82
CA GLU A 523 27.34 -24.57 2.16
C GLU A 523 27.22 -24.36 3.67
N SER A 524 26.51 -25.25 4.36
CA SER A 524 26.20 -25.10 5.79
C SER A 524 27.23 -25.75 6.72
N GLY A 525 28.14 -26.57 6.21
CA GLY A 525 29.14 -27.30 6.99
C GLY A 525 28.57 -28.43 7.86
N TRP A 526 27.26 -28.73 7.78
CA TRP A 526 26.62 -29.73 8.64
C TRP A 526 27.07 -31.16 8.30
N PRO A 527 27.62 -31.93 9.27
CA PRO A 527 28.02 -33.31 9.06
C PRO A 527 26.84 -34.26 9.17
N VAL A 528 26.79 -35.25 8.29
CA VAL A 528 25.85 -36.38 8.31
C VAL A 528 26.66 -37.66 8.44
N SER A 529 26.55 -38.36 9.58
CA SER A 529 27.28 -39.59 9.87
C SER A 529 26.77 -40.80 9.08
N CYS A 530 25.47 -40.83 8.77
CA CYS A 530 24.84 -41.87 7.96
C CYS A 530 23.70 -41.27 7.13
N GLY A 531 23.81 -41.33 5.81
CA GLY A 531 22.80 -40.89 4.87
C GLY A 531 22.97 -41.52 3.49
N LEU A 532 22.06 -41.19 2.57
CA LEU A 532 22.07 -41.70 1.18
C LEU A 532 22.25 -40.55 0.19
N ILE A 533 22.83 -40.86 -0.97
CA ILE A 533 22.95 -39.92 -2.10
C ILE A 533 21.81 -40.21 -3.08
N ALA A 534 20.93 -39.24 -3.31
CA ALA A 534 19.71 -39.45 -4.11
C ALA A 534 20.02 -39.98 -5.53
N GLN A 535 21.07 -39.50 -6.18
CA GLN A 535 21.50 -39.98 -7.49
C GLN A 535 21.91 -41.46 -7.49
N GLN A 536 22.33 -42.02 -6.34
CA GLN A 536 22.65 -43.46 -6.20
C GLN A 536 21.40 -44.28 -5.90
N VAL A 537 20.47 -43.74 -5.11
CA VAL A 537 19.17 -44.38 -4.82
C VAL A 537 18.31 -44.49 -6.08
N ARG A 538 18.29 -43.45 -6.93
CA ARG A 538 17.55 -43.44 -8.19
C ARG A 538 17.91 -44.59 -9.14
N VAL A 539 19.19 -44.98 -9.17
CA VAL A 539 19.68 -46.11 -10.00
C VAL A 539 19.12 -47.47 -9.54
N LEU A 540 18.65 -47.57 -8.30
CA LEU A 540 17.95 -48.76 -7.80
C LEU A 540 16.47 -48.71 -8.16
N LYS A 541 15.81 -47.56 -7.93
CA LYS A 541 14.40 -47.32 -8.30
C LYS A 541 14.06 -45.82 -8.28
N ASP A 542 13.36 -45.34 -9.31
CA ASP A 542 13.04 -43.91 -9.46
C ASP A 542 12.08 -43.34 -8.39
N ASP A 543 11.16 -44.14 -7.84
CA ASP A 543 10.16 -43.66 -6.87
C ASP A 543 10.66 -43.57 -5.41
N LEU A 544 11.93 -43.95 -5.18
CA LEU A 544 12.64 -43.73 -3.91
C LEU A 544 13.31 -42.34 -3.84
N VAL A 545 13.17 -41.54 -4.89
CA VAL A 545 13.64 -40.15 -4.97
C VAL A 545 12.51 -39.24 -5.45
N TYR A 546 12.62 -37.97 -5.09
CA TYR A 546 11.72 -36.92 -5.54
C TYR A 546 12.53 -35.81 -6.20
N GLN A 547 12.05 -35.29 -7.33
CA GLN A 547 12.54 -34.05 -7.91
C GLN A 547 11.37 -33.06 -7.99
N PRO A 548 11.46 -31.87 -7.36
CA PRO A 548 10.36 -30.92 -7.39
C PRO A 548 10.12 -30.40 -8.82
N PRO A 549 8.86 -30.17 -9.22
CA PRO A 549 8.54 -29.63 -10.54
C PRO A 549 9.07 -28.20 -10.66
N GLY A 550 9.87 -27.97 -11.70
CA GLY A 550 10.47 -26.69 -12.06
C GLY A 550 10.91 -26.70 -13.53
N ASP A 551 11.49 -25.60 -14.00
CA ASP A 551 11.97 -25.49 -15.38
C ASP A 551 13.04 -26.58 -15.68
N PRO A 552 12.84 -27.45 -16.70
CA PRO A 552 13.83 -28.44 -17.12
C PRO A 552 15.20 -27.87 -17.51
N LEU A 553 15.29 -26.56 -17.77
CA LEU A 553 16.53 -25.86 -18.13
C LEU A 553 17.25 -25.23 -16.94
N ASP A 554 16.62 -25.10 -15.76
CA ASP A 554 17.33 -24.57 -14.58
C ASP A 554 18.02 -25.67 -13.79
N GLY A 555 19.35 -25.73 -13.88
CA GLY A 555 20.22 -26.71 -13.20
C GLY A 555 20.27 -26.62 -11.67
N LYS A 556 19.27 -26.00 -11.04
CA LYS A 556 19.16 -25.78 -9.58
C LYS A 556 18.22 -26.75 -8.86
N SER A 557 17.24 -27.35 -9.53
CA SER A 557 16.23 -28.23 -8.90
C SER A 557 16.86 -29.53 -8.37
N PRO A 558 17.08 -29.68 -7.04
CA PRO A 558 17.88 -30.78 -6.52
C PRO A 558 17.11 -32.10 -6.56
N LEU A 559 17.80 -33.19 -6.83
CA LEU A 559 17.25 -34.53 -6.63
C LEU A 559 17.27 -34.85 -5.12
N MET A 560 16.10 -35.10 -4.55
CA MET A 560 15.88 -35.34 -3.12
C MET A 560 15.58 -36.82 -2.88
N LEU A 561 15.74 -37.28 -1.63
CA LEU A 561 15.30 -38.61 -1.20
C LEU A 561 13.81 -38.57 -0.85
N ASP A 562 13.00 -39.51 -1.35
CA ASP A 562 11.61 -39.64 -0.88
C ASP A 562 11.62 -40.39 0.46
N GLN A 563 11.48 -39.63 1.55
CA GLN A 563 11.53 -40.18 2.91
C GLN A 563 10.38 -41.14 3.22
N VAL A 564 9.23 -41.01 2.55
CA VAL A 564 8.05 -41.86 2.77
C VAL A 564 8.24 -43.20 2.07
N ASN A 565 8.60 -43.18 0.78
CA ASN A 565 8.81 -44.40 0.00
C ASN A 565 10.05 -45.18 0.45
N LEU A 566 11.10 -44.50 0.93
CA LEU A 566 12.25 -45.15 1.59
C LEU A 566 11.84 -45.82 2.90
N LEU A 567 11.05 -45.16 3.75
CA LEU A 567 10.60 -45.74 5.03
C LEU A 567 9.68 -46.96 4.80
N LEU A 568 8.74 -46.86 3.86
CA LEU A 568 7.84 -47.97 3.51
C LEU A 568 8.62 -49.14 2.88
N THR A 569 9.61 -48.87 2.03
CA THR A 569 10.49 -49.89 1.46
C THR A 569 11.35 -50.56 2.53
N ALA A 570 11.88 -49.80 3.51
CA ALA A 570 12.61 -50.36 4.65
C ALA A 570 11.71 -51.23 5.54
N LEU A 571 10.48 -50.82 5.82
CA LEU A 571 9.51 -51.61 6.59
C LEU A 571 9.16 -52.92 5.87
N HIS A 572 8.94 -52.88 4.55
CA HIS A 572 8.67 -54.09 3.77
C HIS A 572 9.91 -55.01 3.62
N ALA A 573 11.11 -54.43 3.52
CA ALA A 573 12.37 -55.19 3.56
C ALA A 573 12.55 -55.93 4.90
N ILE A 574 12.22 -55.29 6.03
CA ILE A 574 12.20 -55.94 7.35
C ILE A 574 11.17 -57.07 7.40
N GLN A 575 10.00 -56.90 6.79
CA GLN A 575 8.99 -57.96 6.69
C GLN A 575 9.47 -59.16 5.85
N GLN A 576 10.12 -58.90 4.70
CA GLN A 576 10.71 -59.93 3.85
C GLN A 576 11.85 -60.68 4.57
N LEU A 577 12.77 -59.96 5.19
CA LEU A 577 13.85 -60.54 6.01
C LEU A 577 13.30 -61.37 7.18
N SER A 578 12.23 -60.93 7.84
CA SER A 578 11.58 -61.70 8.90
C SER A 578 10.97 -63.00 8.37
N ALA A 579 10.44 -63.02 7.14
CA ALA A 579 9.91 -64.22 6.52
C ALA A 579 11.03 -65.21 6.14
N GLU A 580 12.16 -64.73 5.61
CA GLU A 580 13.35 -65.54 5.38
C GLU A 580 13.90 -66.14 6.68
N VAL A 581 13.96 -65.36 7.75
CA VAL A 581 14.41 -65.81 9.08
C VAL A 581 13.48 -66.88 9.67
N GLU A 582 12.17 -66.76 9.53
CA GLU A 582 11.25 -67.84 9.95
C GLU A 582 11.34 -69.08 9.05
N ALA A 583 11.56 -68.92 7.73
CA ALA A 583 11.79 -70.05 6.83
C ALA A 583 13.10 -70.81 7.19
N LEU A 584 14.17 -70.08 7.51
CA LEU A 584 15.43 -70.66 8.00
C LEU A 584 15.27 -71.37 9.35
N LYS A 585 14.49 -70.82 10.29
CA LYS A 585 14.14 -71.50 11.55
C LYS A 585 13.28 -72.75 11.33
N ALA A 586 12.41 -72.74 10.33
CA ALA A 586 11.58 -73.89 9.98
C ALA A 586 12.38 -75.01 9.27
N ALA A 587 13.41 -74.65 8.50
CA ALA A 587 14.35 -75.61 7.89
C ALA A 587 15.43 -76.12 8.86
N ALA A 588 15.53 -75.55 10.06
CA ALA A 588 16.44 -75.94 11.14
C ALA A 588 15.73 -76.70 12.28
N ARG A 589 14.57 -77.31 12.00
CA ARG A 589 13.74 -78.12 12.90
C ARG A 589 13.33 -79.44 12.24
#